data_AF-A0A447RJ45-F1
#
_entry.id   AF-A0A447RJ45-F1
#
_cell.length_a   1.000
_cell.length_b   1.000
_cell.length_c   1.000
_cell.angle_alpha   90.00
_cell.angle_beta   90.00
_cell.angle_gamma   90.00
#
_symmetry.space_group_name_H-M   'P 1'
#
loop_
_entity.id
_entity.type
_entity.pdbx_description
1 polymer ?
#
loop_
_entity_poly.entity_id
_entity_poly.type
_entity_poly.pdbx_seq_one_letter_code
_entity_poly.pdbx_strand_id
1 'polypeptide(L)'
;MNGWADFAVADVSLFWLLNALNSAEPVLGYFLRYRQSPPERLYPELARLAGSLLTFSLTHQANAVPIYQHDQLNAVFPPLFDLLSDLLEASLPSRVVAIALEHDVRLHFWQARLHDARLREGADYYLSVRSSVPVAQLQEQFPRQCKVGSPDHVKAIVNSSRTGVPLTPLRHVPAAIPLRLENQYFSLDVSHPLATEMLQSGTCMFYVPGMLGEPELELFAVLRT
;
A
#
# COMPACT_ATOMS: atom_id res chain seq x y z
N MET A 1 -2.62 22.64 -23.62
CA MET A 1 -2.92 21.24 -23.96
C MET A 1 -1.63 20.45 -23.89
N ASN A 2 -1.52 19.55 -22.91
CA ASN A 2 -0.85 18.24 -22.98
C ASN A 2 -0.76 17.69 -21.55
N GLY A 3 -1.91 17.23 -21.05
CA GLY A 3 -1.96 16.33 -19.91
C GLY A 3 -1.77 14.91 -20.45
N TRP A 4 -0.52 14.48 -20.55
CA TRP A 4 -0.22 13.06 -20.63
C TRP A 4 0.06 12.62 -19.20
N ALA A 5 -0.94 12.03 -18.58
CA ALA A 5 -0.77 11.34 -17.32
C ALA A 5 0.10 10.12 -17.60
N ASP A 6 1.35 10.16 -17.14
CA ASP A 6 2.18 8.97 -16.96
C ASP A 6 1.51 8.13 -15.87
N PHE A 7 0.66 7.19 -16.29
CA PHE A 7 0.11 6.18 -15.39
C PHE A 7 1.17 5.10 -15.19
N ALA A 8 1.63 4.93 -13.96
CA ALA A 8 2.46 3.79 -13.61
C ALA A 8 1.62 2.51 -13.79
N VAL A 9 2.24 1.38 -14.15
CA VAL A 9 1.53 0.11 -14.41
C VAL A 9 0.64 -0.35 -13.23
N ALA A 10 0.96 0.08 -12.00
CA ALA A 10 0.12 -0.12 -10.82
C ALA A 10 -1.24 0.62 -10.89
N ASP A 11 -1.28 1.80 -11.52
CA ASP A 11 -2.49 2.61 -11.68
C ASP A 11 -3.48 1.95 -12.66
N VAL A 12 -2.97 1.24 -13.68
CA VAL A 12 -3.80 0.53 -14.67
C VAL A 12 -4.52 -0.65 -14.02
N SER A 13 -3.84 -1.38 -13.13
CA SER A 13 -4.44 -2.52 -12.42
C SER A 13 -5.56 -2.06 -11.48
N LEU A 14 -5.32 -0.99 -10.71
CA LEU A 14 -6.34 -0.39 -9.85
C LEU A 14 -7.52 0.15 -10.67
N PHE A 15 -7.27 0.80 -11.80
CA PHE A 15 -8.32 1.28 -12.70
C PHE A 15 -9.21 0.13 -13.20
N TRP A 16 -8.63 -0.98 -13.65
CA TRP A 16 -9.40 -2.15 -14.11
C TRP A 16 -10.20 -2.80 -13.00
N LEU A 17 -9.66 -2.86 -11.79
CA LEU A 17 -10.39 -3.38 -10.62
C LEU A 17 -11.58 -2.48 -10.27
N LEU A 18 -11.34 -1.17 -10.15
CA LEU A 18 -12.41 -0.20 -9.88
C LEU A 18 -13.48 -0.23 -10.97
N ASN A 19 -13.07 -0.35 -12.24
CA ASN A 19 -14.00 -0.51 -13.35
C ASN A 19 -14.85 -1.77 -13.20
N ALA A 20 -14.24 -2.91 -12.85
CA ALA A 20 -14.96 -4.18 -12.66
C ALA A 20 -15.97 -4.09 -11.50
N LEU A 21 -15.56 -3.55 -10.35
CA LEU A 21 -16.40 -3.41 -9.16
C LEU A 21 -17.53 -2.40 -9.37
N ASN A 22 -17.20 -1.18 -9.81
CA ASN A 22 -18.16 -0.10 -9.98
C ASN A 22 -19.18 -0.39 -11.09
N SER A 23 -18.81 -1.21 -12.09
CA SER A 23 -19.75 -1.64 -13.13
C SER A 23 -20.69 -2.75 -12.63
N ALA A 24 -20.22 -3.64 -11.74
CA ALA A 24 -21.02 -4.74 -11.22
C ALA A 24 -21.95 -4.32 -10.08
N GLU A 25 -21.53 -3.41 -9.20
CA GLU A 25 -22.28 -2.96 -8.02
C GLU A 25 -23.74 -2.54 -8.32
N PRO A 26 -24.03 -1.62 -9.27
CA PRO A 26 -25.41 -1.21 -9.54
C PRO A 26 -26.28 -2.35 -10.08
N VAL A 27 -25.69 -3.26 -10.87
CA VAL A 27 -26.37 -4.41 -11.44
C VAL A 27 -26.71 -5.44 -10.35
N LEU A 28 -25.76 -5.76 -9.48
CA LEU A 28 -26.01 -6.66 -8.34
C LEU A 28 -26.99 -6.02 -7.33
N GLY A 29 -26.91 -4.71 -7.14
CA GLY A 29 -27.88 -3.94 -6.35
C GLY A 29 -29.32 -4.08 -6.85
N TYR A 30 -29.53 -4.20 -8.16
CA TYR A 30 -30.84 -4.52 -8.74
C TYR A 30 -31.36 -5.89 -8.27
N PHE A 31 -30.53 -6.94 -8.33
CA PHE A 31 -30.93 -8.29 -7.90
C PHE A 31 -31.22 -8.38 -6.39
N LEU A 32 -30.52 -7.60 -5.57
CA LEU A 32 -30.80 -7.51 -4.13
C LEU A 32 -32.17 -6.86 -3.84
N ARG A 33 -32.58 -5.89 -4.65
CA ARG A 33 -33.90 -5.23 -4.55
C ARG A 33 -35.02 -6.10 -5.12
N TYR A 34 -34.77 -6.81 -6.22
CA TYR A 34 -35.75 -7.64 -6.92
C TYR A 34 -35.42 -9.13 -6.81
N ARG A 35 -35.63 -9.70 -5.62
CA ARG A 35 -35.27 -11.09 -5.27
C ARG A 35 -36.03 -12.19 -6.03
N GLN A 36 -37.08 -11.84 -6.78
CA GLN A 36 -37.81 -12.79 -7.64
C GLN A 36 -37.16 -12.95 -9.03
N SER A 37 -36.04 -12.26 -9.28
CA SER A 37 -35.32 -12.36 -10.55
C SER A 37 -34.84 -13.80 -10.79
N PRO A 38 -35.02 -14.34 -12.00
CA PRO A 38 -34.57 -15.69 -12.32
C PRO A 38 -33.06 -15.88 -12.19
N PRO A 39 -32.58 -17.04 -11.69
CA PRO A 39 -31.15 -17.30 -11.47
C PRO A 39 -30.33 -17.25 -12.76
N GLU A 40 -30.90 -17.63 -13.91
CA GLU A 40 -30.26 -17.54 -15.23
C GLU A 40 -29.93 -16.11 -15.65
N ARG A 41 -30.57 -15.10 -15.04
CA ARG A 41 -30.23 -13.69 -15.26
C ARG A 41 -29.12 -13.20 -14.34
N LEU A 42 -29.00 -13.76 -13.14
CA LEU A 42 -27.96 -13.39 -12.18
C LEU A 42 -26.62 -14.01 -12.55
N TYR A 43 -26.62 -15.28 -12.97
CA TYR A 43 -25.40 -16.03 -13.26
C TYR A 43 -24.44 -15.30 -14.23
N PRO A 44 -24.89 -14.77 -15.39
CA PRO A 44 -23.98 -14.11 -16.33
C PRO A 44 -23.28 -12.89 -15.73
N GLU A 45 -23.94 -12.15 -14.83
CA GLU A 45 -23.36 -10.97 -14.18
C GLU A 45 -22.32 -11.34 -13.14
N LEU A 46 -22.56 -12.40 -12.36
CA LEU A 46 -21.58 -12.94 -11.43
C LEU A 46 -20.38 -13.56 -12.17
N ALA A 47 -20.62 -14.31 -13.25
CA ALA A 47 -19.57 -14.91 -14.07
C ALA A 47 -18.72 -13.83 -14.76
N ARG A 48 -19.33 -12.73 -15.22
CA ARG A 48 -18.63 -11.58 -15.80
C ARG A 48 -17.74 -10.88 -14.76
N LEU A 49 -18.23 -10.71 -13.54
CA LEU A 49 -17.44 -10.16 -12.44
C LEU A 49 -16.26 -11.08 -12.11
N ALA A 50 -16.49 -12.38 -11.93
CA ALA A 50 -15.44 -13.37 -11.67
C ALA A 50 -14.38 -13.37 -12.78
N GLY A 51 -14.80 -13.35 -14.06
CA GLY A 51 -13.91 -13.26 -15.21
C GLY A 51 -13.04 -11.99 -15.20
N SER A 52 -13.61 -10.85 -14.82
CA SER A 52 -12.85 -9.60 -14.66
C SER A 52 -11.84 -9.69 -13.52
N LEU A 53 -12.22 -10.25 -12.37
CA LEU A 53 -11.35 -10.37 -11.20
C LEU A 53 -10.24 -11.41 -11.39
N LEU A 54 -10.47 -12.45 -12.20
CA LEU A 54 -9.45 -13.45 -12.55
C LEU A 54 -8.24 -12.86 -13.26
N THR A 55 -8.36 -11.68 -13.88
CA THR A 55 -7.21 -10.98 -14.48
C THR A 55 -6.16 -10.56 -13.44
N PHE A 56 -6.54 -10.48 -12.16
CA PHE A 56 -5.65 -10.18 -11.04
C PHE A 56 -5.20 -11.43 -10.26
N SER A 57 -5.69 -12.62 -10.63
CA SER A 57 -5.42 -13.86 -9.89
C SER A 57 -4.20 -14.58 -10.43
N LEU A 58 -3.34 -15.05 -9.51
CA LEU A 58 -2.23 -15.95 -9.81
C LEU A 58 -2.53 -17.42 -9.46
N THR A 59 -3.60 -17.65 -8.69
CA THR A 59 -3.94 -18.97 -8.11
C THR A 59 -5.11 -19.64 -8.82
N HIS A 60 -5.93 -18.88 -9.52
CA HIS A 60 -7.11 -19.37 -10.22
C HIS A 60 -7.01 -19.09 -11.72
N GLN A 61 -7.58 -19.99 -12.53
CA GLN A 61 -7.65 -19.87 -13.99
C GLN A 61 -9.08 -19.66 -14.45
N ALA A 62 -9.28 -19.32 -15.73
CA ALA A 62 -10.59 -19.06 -16.32
C ALA A 62 -11.59 -20.23 -16.17
N ASN A 63 -11.10 -21.46 -16.08
CA ASN A 63 -11.93 -22.65 -15.88
C ASN A 63 -12.45 -22.82 -14.44
N ALA A 64 -12.03 -21.96 -13.50
CA ALA A 64 -12.54 -21.98 -12.13
C ALA A 64 -13.98 -21.50 -12.04
N VAL A 65 -14.47 -20.72 -13.02
CA VAL A 65 -15.86 -20.26 -13.06
C VAL A 65 -16.79 -21.45 -13.36
N PRO A 66 -17.70 -21.83 -12.44
CA PRO A 66 -18.59 -22.99 -12.64
C PRO A 66 -19.52 -22.78 -13.83
N ILE A 67 -19.75 -23.83 -14.63
CA ILE A 67 -20.71 -23.81 -15.74
C ILE A 67 -22.13 -23.83 -15.18
N TYR A 68 -23.00 -22.96 -15.69
CA TYR A 68 -24.41 -22.91 -15.31
C TYR A 68 -25.13 -24.24 -15.57
N GLN A 69 -25.81 -24.75 -14.54
CA GLN A 69 -26.65 -25.96 -14.56
C GLN A 69 -27.97 -25.63 -13.89
N HIS A 70 -29.00 -25.33 -14.68
CA HIS A 70 -30.30 -24.84 -14.17
C HIS A 70 -30.94 -25.81 -13.17
N ASP A 71 -30.84 -27.11 -13.42
CA ASP A 71 -31.43 -28.16 -12.57
C ASP A 71 -30.57 -28.47 -11.33
N GLN A 72 -29.34 -27.93 -11.25
CA GLN A 72 -28.37 -28.20 -10.18
C GLN A 72 -27.71 -26.91 -9.67
N LEU A 73 -28.52 -25.91 -9.30
CA LEU A 73 -28.02 -24.59 -8.87
C LEU A 73 -27.03 -24.65 -7.69
N ASN A 74 -27.14 -25.65 -6.81
CA ASN A 74 -26.21 -25.87 -5.70
C ASN A 74 -24.80 -26.26 -6.15
N ALA A 75 -24.63 -26.79 -7.37
CA ALA A 75 -23.34 -27.07 -7.97
C ALA A 75 -22.74 -25.84 -8.68
N VAL A 76 -23.49 -24.73 -8.76
CA VAL A 76 -23.12 -23.52 -9.52
C VAL A 76 -22.85 -22.34 -8.59
N PHE A 77 -23.85 -21.94 -7.80
CA PHE A 77 -23.80 -20.68 -7.06
C PHE A 77 -22.87 -20.73 -5.83
N PRO A 78 -22.93 -21.75 -4.95
CA PRO A 78 -22.00 -21.84 -3.83
C PRO A 78 -20.52 -21.78 -4.26
N PRO A 79 -20.01 -22.61 -5.19
CA PRO A 79 -18.62 -22.52 -5.61
C PRO A 79 -18.30 -21.19 -6.35
N LEU A 80 -19.27 -20.60 -7.04
CA LEU A 80 -19.09 -19.28 -7.65
C LEU A 80 -18.98 -18.17 -6.60
N PHE A 81 -19.74 -18.23 -5.50
CA PHE A 81 -19.63 -17.28 -4.39
C PHE A 81 -18.33 -17.44 -3.62
N ASP A 82 -17.89 -18.68 -3.39
CA ASP A 82 -16.59 -18.95 -2.76
C ASP A 82 -15.46 -18.38 -3.64
N LEU A 83 -15.46 -18.68 -4.94
CA LEU A 83 -14.50 -18.13 -5.90
C LEU A 83 -14.51 -16.59 -5.91
N LEU A 84 -15.69 -15.97 -5.95
CA LEU A 84 -15.80 -14.50 -5.92
C LEU A 84 -15.25 -13.91 -4.62
N SER A 85 -15.48 -14.57 -3.49
CA SER A 85 -14.96 -14.13 -2.19
C SER A 85 -13.43 -14.20 -2.18
N ASP A 86 -12.85 -15.32 -2.61
CA ASP A 86 -11.40 -15.51 -2.72
C ASP A 86 -10.78 -14.48 -3.68
N LEU A 87 -11.41 -14.25 -4.83
CA LEU A 87 -10.95 -13.27 -5.82
C LEU A 87 -11.04 -11.84 -5.28
N LEU A 88 -12.08 -11.48 -4.55
CA LEU A 88 -12.22 -10.14 -3.94
C LEU A 88 -11.15 -9.92 -2.87
N GLU A 89 -10.91 -10.90 -2.01
CA GLU A 89 -9.83 -10.81 -1.01
C GLU A 89 -8.44 -10.69 -1.65
N ALA A 90 -8.18 -11.48 -2.69
CA ALA A 90 -6.91 -11.47 -3.39
C ALA A 90 -6.71 -10.23 -4.27
N SER A 91 -7.80 -9.64 -4.80
CA SER A 91 -7.74 -8.54 -5.77
C SER A 91 -7.70 -7.15 -5.14
N LEU A 92 -8.09 -6.98 -3.87
CA LEU A 92 -8.06 -5.67 -3.18
C LEU A 92 -6.62 -5.13 -3.01
N PRO A 93 -6.24 -4.04 -3.72
CA PRO A 93 -4.96 -3.40 -3.56
C PRO A 93 -5.17 -2.16 -2.70
N SER A 94 -4.87 -2.29 -1.41
CA SER A 94 -3.76 -1.50 -0.89
C SER A 94 -3.31 -2.08 0.43
N ARG A 95 -2.22 -2.84 0.38
CA ARG A 95 -1.40 -3.09 1.57
C ARG A 95 -0.67 -1.82 2.00
N VAL A 96 -0.69 -0.76 1.19
CA VAL A 96 0.09 0.46 1.42
C VAL A 96 -0.77 1.54 2.04
N VAL A 97 -0.36 1.97 3.22
CA VAL A 97 -0.90 3.14 3.90
C VAL A 97 0.11 4.26 3.73
N ALA A 98 -0.28 5.32 3.03
CA ALA A 98 0.45 6.58 3.07
C ALA A 98 0.23 7.23 4.45
N ILE A 99 1.32 7.51 5.15
CA ILE A 99 1.28 8.07 6.49
C ILE A 99 1.67 9.55 6.40
N ALA A 100 0.75 10.41 6.85
CA ALA A 100 0.99 11.84 6.88
C ALA A 100 2.17 12.17 7.81
N LEU A 101 3.09 12.99 7.31
CA LEU A 101 4.18 13.56 8.08
C LEU A 101 3.92 15.06 8.30
N GLU A 102 3.98 15.48 9.56
CA GLU A 102 4.01 16.89 9.97
C GLU A 102 5.47 17.35 10.00
N HIS A 103 5.82 18.40 9.23
CA HIS A 103 7.18 18.93 9.14
C HIS A 103 7.34 20.23 9.94
N ASP A 104 8.21 20.21 10.95
CA ASP A 104 8.72 21.41 11.59
C ASP A 104 10.06 21.79 10.95
N VAL A 105 10.01 22.74 10.01
CA VAL A 105 11.16 23.24 9.25
C VAL A 105 12.25 23.82 10.15
N ARG A 106 11.87 24.45 11.28
CA ARG A 106 12.84 25.14 12.17
C ARG A 106 13.70 24.16 12.94
N LEU A 107 13.12 23.01 13.30
CA LEU A 107 13.79 21.95 14.04
C LEU A 107 14.28 20.81 13.14
N HIS A 108 13.94 20.87 11.84
CA HIS A 108 14.17 19.80 10.87
C HIS A 108 13.60 18.44 11.31
N PHE A 109 12.44 18.48 11.96
CA PHE A 109 11.73 17.29 12.41
C PHE A 109 10.53 16.98 11.54
N TRP A 110 10.39 15.71 11.15
CA TRP A 110 9.19 15.17 10.52
C TRP A 110 8.57 14.17 11.48
N GLN A 111 7.27 14.31 11.76
CA GLN A 111 6.57 13.46 12.72
C GLN A 111 5.36 12.80 12.08
N ALA A 112 5.20 11.51 12.30
CA ALA A 112 4.04 10.72 11.91
C ALA A 112 3.35 10.13 13.15
N ARG A 113 2.02 10.20 13.18
CA ARG A 113 1.20 9.51 14.18
C ARG A 113 0.68 8.19 13.61
N LEU A 114 0.92 7.10 14.33
CA LEU A 114 0.56 5.73 13.94
C LEU A 114 -0.69 5.28 14.69
N HIS A 115 -1.82 5.93 14.37
CA HIS A 115 -3.09 5.70 15.07
C HIS A 115 -3.67 4.31 14.85
N ASP A 116 -3.54 3.78 13.63
CA ASP A 116 -4.03 2.45 13.27
C ASP A 116 -3.19 1.35 13.95
N ALA A 117 -3.85 0.43 14.65
CA ALA A 117 -3.21 -0.69 15.34
C ALA A 117 -2.47 -1.62 14.36
N ARG A 118 -2.99 -1.77 13.12
CA ARG A 118 -2.40 -2.63 12.09
C ARG A 118 -0.99 -2.18 11.68
N LEU A 119 -0.71 -0.88 11.78
CA LEU A 119 0.60 -0.31 11.49
C LEU A 119 1.65 -0.75 12.52
N ARG A 120 1.25 -1.01 13.77
CA ARG A 120 2.19 -1.29 14.87
C ARG A 120 2.64 -2.74 14.93
N GLU A 121 1.81 -3.68 14.47
CA GLU A 121 2.01 -5.12 14.69
C GLU A 121 2.40 -5.90 13.43
N GLY A 122 2.13 -5.38 12.23
CA GLY A 122 2.34 -6.12 10.99
C GLY A 122 2.51 -5.23 9.78
N ALA A 123 3.53 -4.37 9.77
CA ALA A 123 3.85 -3.55 8.61
C ALA A 123 5.36 -3.41 8.38
N ASP A 124 5.75 -3.28 7.11
CA ASP A 124 7.07 -2.83 6.68
C ASP A 124 7.00 -1.37 6.29
N TYR A 125 8.01 -0.59 6.66
CA TYR A 125 8.00 0.86 6.49
C TYR A 125 9.04 1.32 5.48
N TYR A 126 8.62 2.25 4.63
CA TYR A 126 9.41 2.77 3.53
C TYR A 126 9.31 4.28 3.48
N LEU A 127 10.46 4.93 3.40
CA LEU A 127 10.60 6.37 3.28
C LEU A 127 10.97 6.71 1.85
N SER A 128 10.18 7.57 1.24
CA SER A 128 10.44 8.21 -0.04
C SER A 128 11.04 9.59 0.23
N VAL A 129 12.19 9.87 -0.36
CA VAL A 129 12.98 11.08 -0.12
C VAL A 129 13.28 11.76 -1.43
N ARG A 130 12.82 13.00 -1.58
CA ARG A 130 13.20 13.88 -2.69
C ARG A 130 14.15 14.94 -2.19
N SER A 131 15.27 15.15 -2.87
CA SER A 131 16.27 16.15 -2.53
C SER A 131 16.96 16.68 -3.78
N SER A 132 17.52 17.89 -3.69
CA SER A 132 18.40 18.48 -4.70
C SER A 132 19.82 17.89 -4.70
N VAL A 133 20.18 17.12 -3.67
CA VAL A 133 21.50 16.47 -3.54
C VAL A 133 21.63 15.33 -4.58
N PRO A 134 22.82 15.13 -5.19
CA PRO A 134 23.04 14.03 -6.13
C PRO A 134 22.67 12.66 -5.55
N VAL A 135 22.03 11.82 -6.38
CA VAL A 135 21.48 10.50 -5.96
C VAL A 135 22.49 9.63 -5.22
N ALA A 136 23.70 9.47 -5.75
CA ALA A 136 24.74 8.65 -5.12
C ALA A 136 25.13 9.17 -3.72
N GLN A 137 25.20 10.50 -3.58
CA GLN A 137 25.48 11.14 -2.31
C GLN A 137 24.31 10.97 -1.34
N LEU A 138 23.07 11.13 -1.80
CA LEU A 138 21.88 10.97 -0.97
C LEU A 138 21.76 9.52 -0.46
N GLN A 139 21.98 8.53 -1.31
CA GLN A 139 21.93 7.11 -0.91
C GLN A 139 22.97 6.75 0.14
N GLU A 140 24.17 7.36 0.09
CA GLU A 140 25.22 7.12 1.09
C GLU A 140 25.00 7.91 2.39
N GLN A 141 24.64 9.18 2.27
CA GLN A 141 24.63 10.11 3.40
C GLN A 141 23.33 10.06 4.19
N PHE A 142 22.19 9.88 3.53
CA PHE A 142 20.87 9.93 4.18
C PHE A 142 20.74 8.90 5.32
N PRO A 143 21.09 7.60 5.14
CA PRO A 143 21.00 6.62 6.23
C PRO A 143 21.90 6.93 7.44
N ARG A 144 23.02 7.62 7.23
CA ARG A 144 23.99 7.97 8.30
C ARG A 144 23.54 9.20 9.08
N GLN A 145 22.97 10.17 8.38
CA GLN A 145 22.66 11.50 8.91
C GLN A 145 21.22 11.61 9.43
N CYS A 146 20.26 10.97 8.77
CA CYS A 146 18.87 10.91 9.22
C CYS A 146 18.79 10.11 10.53
N LYS A 147 18.07 10.63 11.52
CA LYS A 147 17.82 9.95 12.79
C LYS A 147 16.34 9.60 12.89
N VAL A 148 16.05 8.33 13.12
CA VAL A 148 14.68 7.80 13.18
C VAL A 148 14.44 7.18 14.55
N GLY A 149 13.25 7.37 15.13
CA GLY A 149 12.87 6.76 16.40
C GLY A 149 11.66 7.43 17.05
N SER A 150 11.42 7.10 18.33
CA SER A 150 10.42 7.80 19.14
C SER A 150 10.82 9.28 19.31
N PRO A 151 9.87 10.21 19.52
CA PRO A 151 10.18 11.63 19.66
C PRO A 151 11.23 11.94 20.74
N ASP A 152 11.13 11.27 21.90
CA ASP A 152 12.07 11.48 23.00
C ASP A 152 13.46 10.94 22.65
N HIS A 153 13.52 9.78 21.99
CA HIS A 153 14.78 9.20 21.53
C HIS A 153 15.48 10.10 20.52
N VAL A 154 14.78 10.54 19.46
CA VAL A 154 15.39 11.36 18.40
C VAL A 154 15.88 12.70 18.95
N LYS A 155 15.10 13.37 19.83
CA LYS A 155 15.55 14.60 20.50
C LYS A 155 16.80 14.40 21.35
N ALA A 156 16.96 13.23 21.97
CA ALA A 156 18.15 12.91 22.76
C ALA A 156 19.39 12.62 21.89
N ILE A 157 19.22 12.06 20.69
CA ILE A 157 20.34 11.62 19.85
C ILE A 157 20.74 12.60 18.75
N VAL A 158 19.92 13.61 18.44
CA VAL A 158 20.13 14.55 17.33
C VAL A 158 21.50 15.23 17.32
N ASN A 159 22.02 15.57 18.51
CA ASN A 159 23.31 16.23 18.69
C ASN A 159 24.43 15.26 19.10
N SER A 160 24.21 13.96 18.93
CA SER A 160 25.15 12.91 19.32
C SER A 160 25.51 11.99 18.15
N SER A 161 26.59 11.23 18.28
CA SER A 161 26.94 10.19 17.30
C SER A 161 26.10 8.92 17.43
N ARG A 162 25.05 8.91 18.27
CA ARG A 162 24.19 7.73 18.43
C ARG A 162 23.35 7.49 17.17
N THR A 163 23.07 6.22 16.91
CA THR A 163 22.24 5.75 15.80
C THR A 163 20.80 5.65 16.24
N GLY A 164 19.88 6.05 15.36
CA GLY A 164 18.45 5.75 15.52
C GLY A 164 18.11 4.39 14.90
N VAL A 165 16.84 4.20 14.55
CA VAL A 165 16.40 3.06 13.73
C VAL A 165 17.16 3.08 12.39
N PRO A 166 17.83 1.98 12.00
CA PRO A 166 18.56 1.91 10.74
C PRO A 166 17.66 2.10 9.52
N LEU A 167 18.17 2.84 8.55
CA LEU A 167 17.60 2.97 7.21
C LEU A 167 18.48 2.24 6.21
N THR A 168 17.87 1.52 5.26
CA THR A 168 18.60 0.83 4.19
C THR A 168 18.13 1.35 2.84
N PRO A 169 19.03 1.84 1.96
CA PRO A 169 18.64 2.25 0.61
C PRO A 169 18.14 1.05 -0.18
N LEU A 170 17.02 1.22 -0.88
CA LEU A 170 16.42 0.19 -1.69
C LEU A 170 17.04 0.13 -3.09
N ARG A 171 17.31 -1.09 -3.56
CA ARG A 171 17.66 -1.34 -4.97
C ARG A 171 16.44 -1.36 -5.86
N HIS A 172 15.33 -1.88 -5.33
CA HIS A 172 14.04 -1.95 -6.01
C HIS A 172 12.95 -1.56 -5.02
N VAL A 173 12.05 -0.68 -5.45
CA VAL A 173 10.89 -0.28 -4.65
C VAL A 173 9.84 -1.37 -4.77
N PRO A 174 9.23 -1.83 -3.66
CA PRO A 174 8.10 -2.75 -3.71
C PRO A 174 7.00 -2.23 -4.63
N ALA A 175 6.40 -3.13 -5.44
CA ALA A 175 5.37 -2.78 -6.42
C ALA A 175 4.14 -2.08 -5.82
N ALA A 176 3.93 -2.22 -4.52
CA ALA A 176 2.82 -1.63 -3.81
C ALA A 176 3.00 -0.11 -3.55
N ILE A 177 4.23 0.42 -3.58
CA ILE A 177 4.53 1.83 -3.29
C ILE A 177 4.52 2.64 -4.58
N PRO A 178 3.87 3.83 -4.61
CA PRO A 178 3.92 4.73 -5.76
C PRO A 178 5.35 5.13 -6.12
N LEU A 179 5.75 4.84 -7.36
CA LEU A 179 7.07 5.18 -7.90
C LEU A 179 7.11 6.64 -8.35
N ARG A 180 8.13 7.37 -7.90
CA ARG A 180 8.45 8.74 -8.30
C ARG A 180 9.90 8.75 -8.79
N LEU A 181 10.11 9.13 -10.06
CA LEU A 181 11.42 9.04 -10.73
C LEU A 181 12.52 9.84 -10.03
N GLU A 182 12.16 10.95 -9.39
CA GLU A 182 13.10 11.85 -8.71
C GLU A 182 13.39 11.46 -7.25
N ASN A 183 12.68 10.45 -6.72
CA ASN A 183 12.77 10.09 -5.31
C ASN A 183 13.72 8.90 -5.11
N GLN A 184 14.39 8.91 -3.97
CA GLN A 184 15.14 7.78 -3.45
C GLN A 184 14.37 7.12 -2.32
N TYR A 185 14.47 5.80 -2.21
CA TYR A 185 13.66 5.02 -1.29
C TYR A 185 14.52 4.27 -0.28
N PHE A 186 14.07 4.27 0.97
CA PHE A 186 14.76 3.63 2.08
C PHE A 186 13.78 2.77 2.87
N SER A 187 14.17 1.57 3.28
CA SER A 187 13.41 0.77 4.24
C SER A 187 13.87 1.05 5.67
N LEU A 188 12.92 1.10 6.60
CA LEU A 188 13.20 1.12 8.03
C LEU A 188 13.36 -0.32 8.53
N ASP A 189 14.40 -0.59 9.32
CA ASP A 189 14.56 -1.88 9.98
C ASP A 189 13.60 -1.99 11.19
N VAL A 190 12.41 -2.53 10.94
CA VAL A 190 11.35 -2.74 11.95
C VAL A 190 11.70 -3.80 12.99
N SER A 191 12.72 -4.64 12.74
CA SER A 191 13.19 -5.65 13.69
C SER A 191 14.11 -5.06 14.77
N HIS A 192 14.61 -3.84 14.53
CA HIS A 192 15.50 -3.17 15.46
C HIS A 192 14.76 -2.77 16.76
N PRO A 193 15.34 -2.94 17.96
CA PRO A 193 14.66 -2.64 19.23
C PRO A 193 14.09 -1.21 19.33
N LEU A 194 14.81 -0.22 18.80
CA LEU A 194 14.34 1.18 18.74
C LEU A 194 13.12 1.35 17.84
N ALA A 195 12.97 0.52 16.81
CA ALA A 195 11.78 0.54 15.96
C ALA A 195 10.58 -0.02 16.72
N THR A 196 10.79 -1.10 17.47
CA THR A 196 9.74 -1.67 18.34
C THR A 196 9.25 -0.65 19.37
N GLU A 197 10.16 0.05 20.06
CA GLU A 197 9.81 1.12 21.01
C GLU A 197 9.02 2.26 20.32
N MET A 198 9.50 2.70 19.16
CA MET A 198 8.84 3.74 18.36
C MET A 198 7.41 3.33 17.96
N LEU A 199 7.22 2.11 17.45
CA LEU A 199 5.90 1.58 17.09
C LEU A 199 4.98 1.47 18.30
N GLN A 200 5.49 1.03 19.46
CA GLN A 200 4.72 0.96 20.71
C GLN A 200 4.30 2.35 21.20
N SER A 201 5.13 3.37 21.02
CA SER A 201 4.78 4.76 21.34
C SER A 201 3.69 5.34 20.42
N GLY A 202 3.41 4.67 19.30
CA GLY A 202 2.44 5.12 18.30
C GLY A 202 2.88 6.38 17.54
N THR A 203 4.15 6.78 17.65
CA THR A 203 4.68 7.97 17.00
C THR A 203 6.06 7.69 16.41
N CYS A 204 6.24 8.04 15.14
CA CYS A 204 7.51 7.96 14.44
C CYS A 204 8.03 9.38 14.20
N MET A 205 9.31 9.62 14.49
CA MET A 205 9.96 10.90 14.23
C MET A 205 11.24 10.72 13.42
N PHE A 206 11.45 11.62 12.47
CA PHE A 206 12.66 11.73 11.67
C PHE A 206 13.29 13.09 11.95
N TYR A 207 14.59 13.10 12.23
CA TYR A 207 15.41 14.30 12.11
C TYR A 207 16.22 14.23 10.83
N VAL A 208 16.12 15.26 10.00
CA VAL A 208 16.79 15.29 8.70
C VAL A 208 17.60 16.58 8.55
N PRO A 209 18.93 16.54 8.66
CA PRO A 209 19.76 17.73 8.55
C PRO A 209 19.52 18.53 7.26
N GLY A 210 19.41 19.86 7.36
CA GLY A 210 19.22 20.74 6.19
C GLY A 210 20.34 20.64 5.15
N MET A 211 21.55 20.21 5.53
CA MET A 211 22.67 19.95 4.61
C MET A 211 22.37 18.87 3.54
N LEU A 212 21.31 18.09 3.73
CA LEU A 212 20.79 17.15 2.73
C LEU A 212 19.87 17.82 1.70
N GLY A 213 20.00 19.14 1.50
CA GLY A 213 19.28 19.89 0.46
C GLY A 213 17.79 20.03 0.73
N GLU A 214 17.41 20.25 1.99
CA GLU A 214 16.02 20.40 2.46
C GLU A 214 15.07 19.35 1.87
N PRO A 215 15.29 18.06 2.17
CA PRO A 215 14.57 17.00 1.51
C PRO A 215 13.09 16.98 1.89
N GLU A 216 12.26 16.59 0.92
CA GLU A 216 10.85 16.27 1.15
C GLU A 216 10.68 14.78 1.39
N LEU A 217 9.88 14.45 2.41
CA LEU A 217 9.68 13.08 2.88
C LEU A 217 8.22 12.65 2.70
N GLU A 218 8.03 11.42 2.23
CA GLU A 218 6.76 10.70 2.31
C GLU A 218 7.00 9.35 2.99
N LEU A 219 6.11 8.98 3.93
CA LEU A 219 6.19 7.70 4.65
C LEU A 219 5.09 6.76 4.16
N PHE A 220 5.48 5.53 3.84
CA PHE A 220 4.58 4.46 3.44
C PHE A 220 4.74 3.27 4.38
N ALA A 221 3.63 2.62 4.72
CA ALA A 221 3.62 1.36 5.43
C ALA A 221 2.94 0.29 4.59
N VAL A 222 3.61 -0.84 4.37
CA VAL A 222 3.08 -2.00 3.66
C VAL A 222 2.70 -3.06 4.68
N LEU A 223 1.40 -3.36 4.84
CA LEU A 223 0.89 -4.35 5.78
C LEU A 223 1.38 -5.76 5.41
N ARG A 224 1.99 -6.46 6.38
CA ARG A 224 2.40 -7.87 6.34
C ARG A 224 1.18 -8.76 6.59
N THR A 225 1.13 -9.91 5.92
CA THR A 225 0.11 -10.96 6.09
C THR A 225 0.37 -11.81 7.31
#